data_AF-A0A6B0V9L5-F1
#
_entry.id   AF-A0A6B0V9L5-F1
#
_cell.length_a   1.000
_cell.length_b   1.000
_cell.length_c   1.000
_cell.angle_alpha   90.00
_cell.angle_beta   90.00
_cell.angle_gamma   90.00
#
_symmetry.space_group_name_H-M   'P 1'
#
loop_
_entity.id
_entity.type
_entity.pdbx_description
1 polymer ?
#
loop_
_entity_poly.entity_id
_entity_poly.type
_entity_poly.pdbx_seq_one_letter_code
_entity_poly.pdbx_strand_id
1 'polypeptide(L)'
;MRSRHFALLLIVSTIFAGICPSHTNGEKDHLMKICGRREVQDTVSERIINGTPATPGHWPWMVGLYTAEDRFYCGGVLISRQFVLTAAHCYRDKNSTGFLSVRLGTTKRTNFTVHCQRNTENKVYLEKSDTTAVHEDLEDQVICIDVDHVCVPPQDNCTLFMKDLALLKLRKPVNFTKYIKPICLPEHCEDPPSNVNMYGVGWGRVDEFYPFDVNNYDETDESLNEEDEDAVHFDGGESSEEETNDASTSEPEGIFISFDPKTLMERNISIITNDECKRQLATSVPTYALCSDGGICYGDSGGPLMYQKQGRWFLAAIHSVIGGNCYHPARPAVHVRVSHFVQGFILPLIRHYQESESANHWLCIKDEDRKECVTTFYNSYNASIDDSVGDDETSEYKR
;
A
#
# COMPACT_ATOMS: atom_id res chain seq x y z
N MET A 1 -55.42 -33.91 41.24
CA MET A 1 -54.30 -34.61 40.58
C MET A 1 -53.73 -33.71 39.50
N ARG A 2 -52.44 -33.40 39.59
CA ARG A 2 -51.65 -32.62 38.63
C ARG A 2 -51.60 -33.35 37.27
N SER A 3 -51.70 -32.62 36.18
CA SER A 3 -50.86 -32.92 35.01
C SER A 3 -50.43 -31.61 34.37
N ARG A 4 -49.11 -31.39 34.39
CA ARG A 4 -48.44 -30.14 34.05
C ARG A 4 -48.21 -30.08 32.54
N HIS A 5 -48.45 -28.89 32.00
CA HIS A 5 -47.93 -28.43 30.72
C HIS A 5 -46.43 -28.71 30.58
N PHE A 6 -46.03 -29.38 29.51
CA PHE A 6 -44.67 -29.35 28.98
C PHE A 6 -44.76 -28.80 27.56
N ALA A 7 -44.72 -27.47 27.45
CA ALA A 7 -44.34 -26.81 26.21
C ALA A 7 -42.81 -26.89 26.15
N LEU A 8 -42.27 -27.67 25.21
CA LEU A 8 -40.84 -27.73 24.96
C LEU A 8 -40.47 -26.47 24.15
N LEU A 9 -40.07 -25.41 24.86
CA LEU A 9 -39.38 -24.26 24.26
C LEU A 9 -37.96 -24.72 23.90
N LEU A 10 -37.74 -25.04 22.63
CA LEU A 10 -36.39 -25.12 22.07
C LEU A 10 -35.83 -23.70 21.97
N ILE A 11 -35.07 -23.31 23.00
CA ILE A 11 -34.17 -22.15 22.93
C ILE A 11 -33.03 -22.57 21.98
N VAL A 12 -33.16 -22.20 20.71
CA VAL A 12 -32.01 -22.24 19.79
C VAL A 12 -31.11 -21.08 20.21
N SER A 13 -30.06 -21.43 20.95
CA SER A 13 -29.00 -20.52 21.37
C SER A 13 -28.37 -19.88 20.14
N THR A 14 -28.52 -18.57 20.03
CA THR A 14 -27.75 -17.72 19.09
C THR A 14 -26.32 -17.64 19.59
N ILE A 15 -25.47 -18.55 19.11
CA ILE A 15 -24.03 -18.35 19.09
C ILE A 15 -23.69 -17.85 17.69
N PHE A 16 -23.73 -16.53 17.47
CA PHE A 16 -23.04 -15.89 16.36
C PHE A 16 -21.54 -15.90 16.65
N ALA A 17 -20.93 -17.08 16.53
CA ALA A 17 -19.51 -17.19 16.27
C ALA A 17 -19.33 -17.07 14.75
N GLY A 18 -18.43 -16.19 14.31
CA GLY A 18 -18.11 -15.98 12.90
C GLY A 18 -17.57 -17.25 12.25
N ILE A 19 -18.47 -18.05 11.68
CA ILE A 19 -18.15 -19.26 10.91
C ILE A 19 -18.27 -18.90 9.43
N CYS A 20 -17.15 -18.92 8.68
CA CYS A 20 -17.13 -18.75 7.22
C CYS A 20 -17.83 -19.95 6.55
N PRO A 21 -19.01 -19.82 5.92
CA PRO A 21 -19.60 -20.91 5.15
C PRO A 21 -18.89 -20.96 3.79
N SER A 22 -18.31 -22.11 3.46
CA SER A 22 -17.76 -22.36 2.13
C SER A 22 -18.90 -22.44 1.10
N HIS A 23 -19.07 -21.40 0.28
CA HIS A 23 -19.92 -21.45 -0.90
C HIS A 23 -19.05 -21.46 -2.15
N THR A 24 -19.01 -22.61 -2.85
CA THR A 24 -18.31 -22.75 -4.13
C THR A 24 -19.28 -22.48 -5.28
N ASN A 25 -19.28 -21.27 -5.84
CA ASN A 25 -19.96 -20.99 -7.11
C ASN A 25 -18.98 -21.07 -8.29
N GLY A 26 -19.41 -21.73 -9.38
CA GLY A 26 -18.65 -22.01 -10.61
C GLY A 26 -18.30 -20.79 -11.48
N GLU A 27 -18.55 -19.58 -11.01
CA GLU A 27 -18.22 -18.32 -11.70
C GLU A 27 -16.78 -17.84 -11.41
N LYS A 28 -16.01 -18.61 -10.63
CA LYS A 28 -14.55 -18.43 -10.44
C LYS A 28 -13.76 -18.52 -11.76
N ASP A 29 -14.31 -19.07 -12.83
CA ASP A 29 -13.53 -19.76 -13.87
C ASP A 29 -12.83 -18.86 -14.93
N HIS A 30 -13.25 -17.61 -15.15
CA HIS A 30 -12.62 -16.76 -16.20
C HIS A 30 -11.67 -15.67 -15.65
N LEU A 31 -12.01 -15.03 -14.52
CA LEU A 31 -11.12 -14.08 -13.84
C LEU A 31 -9.91 -14.81 -13.23
N MET A 32 -10.10 -16.04 -12.75
CA MET A 32 -9.03 -16.85 -12.17
C MET A 32 -8.10 -17.51 -13.20
N LYS A 33 -8.41 -17.55 -14.51
CA LYS A 33 -7.54 -18.25 -15.49
C LYS A 33 -6.29 -17.48 -15.92
N ILE A 34 -6.32 -16.14 -15.87
CA ILE A 34 -5.26 -15.27 -16.44
C ILE A 34 -4.41 -14.59 -15.35
N CYS A 35 -4.88 -14.57 -14.10
CA CYS A 35 -4.21 -13.85 -13.01
C CYS A 35 -2.89 -14.48 -12.53
N GLY A 36 -2.08 -13.69 -11.83
CA GLY A 36 -0.93 -14.17 -11.05
C GLY A 36 0.19 -14.81 -11.86
N ARG A 37 0.28 -14.53 -13.17
CA ARG A 37 1.29 -15.07 -14.07
C ARG A 37 2.25 -13.96 -14.52
N ARG A 38 3.55 -14.24 -14.42
CA ARG A 38 4.62 -13.45 -15.03
C ARG A 38 5.03 -14.08 -16.35
N GLU A 39 5.56 -13.30 -17.29
CA GLU A 39 6.16 -13.87 -18.51
C GLU A 39 7.59 -14.33 -18.28
N VAL A 40 8.33 -13.64 -17.42
CA VAL A 40 9.67 -14.02 -16.99
C VAL A 40 9.56 -14.89 -15.74
N GLN A 41 9.94 -16.16 -15.84
CA GLN A 41 10.04 -17.09 -14.71
C GLN A 41 11.45 -17.02 -14.11
N ASP A 42 11.87 -15.84 -13.66
CA ASP A 42 13.11 -15.73 -12.90
C ASP A 42 12.80 -15.76 -11.41
N THR A 43 13.68 -16.44 -10.67
CA THR A 43 13.67 -16.47 -9.21
C THR A 43 13.89 -15.05 -8.70
N VAL A 44 12.91 -14.50 -7.98
CA VAL A 44 13.08 -13.24 -7.24
C VAL A 44 14.29 -13.40 -6.34
N SER A 45 15.30 -12.54 -6.49
CA SER A 45 16.57 -12.67 -5.78
C SER A 45 16.31 -12.64 -4.27
N GLU A 46 16.57 -13.77 -3.61
CA GLU A 46 16.53 -13.88 -2.15
C GLU A 46 17.81 -13.31 -1.57
N ARG A 47 17.95 -11.98 -1.49
CA ARG A 47 18.94 -11.38 -0.58
C ARG A 47 18.75 -9.88 -0.39
N ILE A 48 18.86 -9.52 0.89
CA ILE A 48 19.09 -8.20 1.51
C ILE A 48 17.85 -7.56 2.14
N ILE A 49 18.07 -7.11 3.38
CA ILE A 49 17.15 -6.41 4.29
C ILE A 49 16.74 -5.01 3.77
N ASN A 50 17.22 -4.61 2.58
CA ASN A 50 17.02 -3.28 1.97
C ASN A 50 16.19 -3.35 0.67
N GLY A 51 15.70 -4.54 0.30
CA GLY A 51 15.07 -4.79 -0.99
C GLY A 51 16.03 -4.71 -2.17
N THR A 52 15.53 -5.05 -3.36
CA THR A 52 16.28 -4.96 -4.62
C THR A 52 15.44 -4.26 -5.68
N PRO A 53 16.06 -3.58 -6.66
CA PRO A 53 15.32 -3.07 -7.81
C PRO A 53 14.59 -4.20 -8.53
N ALA A 54 13.30 -4.02 -8.76
CA ALA A 54 12.46 -4.99 -9.44
C ALA A 54 12.72 -4.95 -10.96
N THR A 55 12.92 -6.13 -11.54
CA THR A 55 13.08 -6.27 -12.99
C THR A 55 11.77 -5.91 -13.72
N PRO A 56 11.82 -5.13 -14.82
CA PRO A 56 10.65 -4.84 -15.64
C PRO A 56 9.85 -6.09 -16.03
N GLY A 57 8.54 -6.07 -15.76
CA GLY A 57 7.64 -7.20 -16.03
C GLY A 57 7.56 -8.29 -14.97
N HIS A 58 8.35 -8.23 -13.89
CA HIS A 58 8.19 -9.15 -12.76
C HIS A 58 6.89 -8.90 -11.97
N TRP A 59 6.44 -7.65 -11.88
CA TRP A 59 5.24 -7.29 -11.11
C TRP A 59 4.20 -6.58 -11.98
N PRO A 60 3.61 -7.28 -12.97
CA PRO A 60 2.74 -6.65 -13.98
C PRO A 60 1.38 -6.19 -13.42
N TRP A 61 1.08 -6.48 -12.16
CA TRP A 61 -0.09 -6.01 -11.44
C TRP A 61 0.18 -4.78 -10.57
N MET A 62 1.43 -4.31 -10.48
CA MET A 62 1.76 -3.14 -9.68
C MET A 62 1.12 -1.88 -10.28
N VAL A 63 0.56 -1.04 -9.41
CA VAL A 63 -0.10 0.21 -9.77
C VAL A 63 0.48 1.34 -8.94
N GLY A 64 0.77 2.47 -9.57
CA GLY A 64 1.04 3.72 -8.86
C GLY A 64 -0.17 4.66 -8.89
N LEU A 65 -0.45 5.30 -7.76
CA LEU A 65 -1.48 6.32 -7.60
C LEU A 65 -0.85 7.71 -7.55
N TYR A 66 -1.36 8.60 -8.39
CA TYR A 66 -0.81 9.93 -8.60
C TYR A 66 -1.85 11.02 -8.35
N THR A 67 -1.39 12.16 -7.83
CA THR A 67 -2.21 13.35 -7.68
C THR A 67 -2.44 14.05 -9.03
N ALA A 68 -3.23 15.13 -9.04
CA ALA A 68 -3.46 15.93 -10.24
C ALA A 68 -2.18 16.65 -10.70
N GLU A 69 -1.28 16.94 -9.76
CA GLU A 69 0.02 17.55 -9.95
C GLU A 69 1.10 16.51 -10.30
N ASP A 70 0.68 15.30 -10.66
CA ASP A 70 1.54 14.18 -11.03
C ASP A 70 2.53 13.72 -9.94
N ARG A 71 2.13 13.84 -8.68
CA ARG A 71 2.91 13.33 -7.55
C ARG A 71 2.47 11.94 -7.17
N PHE A 72 3.40 10.98 -7.18
CA PHE A 72 3.17 9.66 -6.59
C PHE A 72 2.91 9.79 -5.09
N TYR A 73 1.95 9.04 -4.55
CA TYR A 73 1.66 9.08 -3.12
C TYR A 73 1.20 7.74 -2.51
N CYS A 74 0.75 6.78 -3.33
CA CYS A 74 0.36 5.45 -2.86
C CYS A 74 0.56 4.40 -3.96
N GLY A 75 0.68 3.15 -3.53
CA GLY A 75 0.59 1.97 -4.37
C GLY A 75 -0.85 1.48 -4.57
N GLY A 76 -0.98 0.49 -5.45
CA GLY A 76 -2.19 -0.27 -5.68
C GLY A 76 -1.88 -1.58 -6.40
N VAL A 77 -2.90 -2.38 -6.63
CA VAL A 77 -2.75 -3.67 -7.31
C VAL A 77 -3.92 -3.96 -8.25
N LEU A 78 -3.59 -4.28 -9.50
CA LEU A 78 -4.56 -4.66 -10.52
C LEU A 78 -5.09 -6.07 -10.25
N ILE A 79 -6.41 -6.21 -10.10
CA ILE A 79 -7.08 -7.50 -9.85
C ILE A 79 -7.95 -7.96 -11.03
N SER A 80 -8.22 -7.08 -11.99
CA SER A 80 -8.95 -7.38 -13.22
C SER A 80 -8.63 -6.36 -14.32
N ARG A 81 -9.34 -6.39 -15.46
CA ARG A 81 -9.20 -5.36 -16.50
C ARG A 81 -9.64 -3.97 -16.07
N GLN A 82 -10.49 -3.82 -15.06
CA GLN A 82 -11.08 -2.52 -14.73
C GLN A 82 -11.09 -2.22 -13.22
N PHE A 83 -10.47 -3.08 -12.41
CA PHE A 83 -10.51 -2.96 -10.96
C PHE A 83 -9.11 -3.06 -10.35
N VAL A 84 -8.83 -2.09 -9.48
CA VAL A 84 -7.60 -1.97 -8.69
C VAL A 84 -7.97 -1.98 -7.21
N LEU A 85 -7.20 -2.70 -6.39
CA LEU A 85 -7.28 -2.57 -4.93
C LEU A 85 -6.17 -1.64 -4.42
N THR A 86 -6.48 -0.89 -3.37
CA THR A 86 -5.52 -0.04 -2.65
C THR A 86 -6.02 0.15 -1.21
N ALA A 87 -5.36 0.98 -0.41
CA ALA A 87 -5.80 1.34 0.93
C ALA A 87 -6.84 2.47 0.89
N ALA A 88 -7.76 2.49 1.84
CA ALA A 88 -8.80 3.53 1.91
C ALA A 88 -8.20 4.90 2.27
N HIS A 89 -7.16 4.94 3.10
CA HIS A 89 -6.48 6.18 3.46
C HIS A 89 -5.72 6.83 2.29
N CYS A 90 -5.43 6.09 1.21
CA CYS A 90 -4.89 6.68 -0.02
C CYS A 90 -5.91 7.63 -0.68
N TYR A 91 -7.17 7.55 -0.28
CA TYR A 91 -8.24 8.41 -0.76
C TYR A 91 -8.72 9.36 0.35
N ARG A 92 -7.87 10.28 0.84
CA ARG A 92 -8.20 11.20 1.96
C ARG A 92 -9.26 12.27 1.61
N ASP A 93 -8.91 13.27 0.81
CA ASP A 93 -9.58 14.59 0.88
C ASP A 93 -10.15 15.13 -0.44
N LYS A 94 -10.01 14.41 -1.56
CA LYS A 94 -10.33 15.01 -2.88
C LYS A 94 -11.78 14.69 -3.32
N ASN A 95 -12.53 15.72 -3.71
CA ASN A 95 -13.94 15.67 -4.15
C ASN A 95 -14.16 14.69 -5.32
N SER A 96 -14.93 13.64 -5.11
CA SER A 96 -14.92 12.32 -5.75
C SER A 96 -15.02 12.14 -7.28
N THR A 97 -14.49 13.05 -8.11
CA THR A 97 -14.51 12.89 -9.57
C THR A 97 -13.32 13.60 -10.24
N GLY A 98 -12.31 12.84 -10.69
CA GLY A 98 -11.48 13.25 -11.84
C GLY A 98 -10.01 13.68 -11.62
N PHE A 99 -9.40 13.43 -10.47
CA PHE A 99 -7.95 13.74 -10.24
C PHE A 99 -7.11 12.54 -9.82
N LEU A 100 -7.70 11.38 -9.54
CA LEU A 100 -6.93 10.18 -9.21
C LEU A 100 -6.50 9.51 -10.53
N SER A 101 -5.20 9.63 -10.82
CA SER A 101 -4.58 8.98 -11.98
C SER A 101 -3.90 7.68 -11.53
N VAL A 102 -4.23 6.60 -12.21
CA VAL A 102 -3.67 5.25 -12.01
C VAL A 102 -2.67 4.98 -13.12
N ARG A 103 -1.43 4.63 -12.76
CA ARG A 103 -0.37 4.25 -13.70
C ARG A 103 -0.07 2.76 -13.62
N LEU A 104 0.03 2.11 -14.78
CA LEU A 104 0.35 0.68 -14.92
C LEU A 104 1.44 0.47 -15.98
N GLY A 105 2.15 -0.66 -15.87
CA GLY A 105 3.07 -1.13 -16.91
C GLY A 105 4.47 -0.53 -16.86
N THR A 106 4.87 0.05 -15.73
CA THR A 106 6.19 0.65 -15.53
C THR A 106 6.82 0.24 -14.19
N THR A 107 8.14 0.17 -14.16
CA THR A 107 8.92 0.12 -12.91
C THR A 107 9.43 1.49 -12.50
N LYS A 108 9.33 2.52 -13.34
CA LYS A 108 9.81 3.87 -13.02
C LYS A 108 8.71 4.70 -12.34
N ARG A 109 9.00 5.25 -11.15
CA ARG A 109 8.13 6.14 -10.37
C ARG A 109 7.87 7.46 -11.11
N THR A 110 8.93 8.01 -11.69
CA THR A 110 8.94 9.31 -12.37
C THR A 110 9.76 9.18 -13.65
N ASN A 111 9.09 8.96 -14.77
CA ASN A 111 9.65 9.36 -16.05
C ASN A 111 8.49 9.98 -16.83
N PHE A 112 8.57 11.28 -17.13
CA PHE A 112 7.52 12.05 -17.78
C PHE A 112 7.26 11.48 -19.18
N THR A 113 6.52 10.38 -19.27
CA THR A 113 6.04 9.91 -20.55
C THR A 113 5.12 10.98 -21.10
N VAL A 114 5.42 11.45 -22.32
CA VAL A 114 4.61 12.38 -23.12
C VAL A 114 3.13 11.97 -23.16
N HIS A 115 2.82 10.69 -22.91
CA HIS A 115 1.48 10.11 -22.90
C HIS A 115 0.61 10.36 -21.68
N CYS A 116 1.16 10.83 -20.55
CA CYS A 116 0.38 11.10 -19.34
C CYS A 116 0.23 12.60 -19.02
N GLN A 117 0.71 13.48 -19.91
CA GLN A 117 0.54 14.92 -19.76
C GLN A 117 -0.93 15.34 -19.93
N ARG A 118 -1.41 16.19 -19.01
CA ARG A 118 -2.71 16.84 -19.09
C ARG A 118 -2.57 18.08 -19.99
N ASN A 119 -3.52 18.28 -20.90
CA ASN A 119 -3.71 19.57 -21.58
C ASN A 119 -4.00 20.65 -20.52
N THR A 120 -2.97 21.38 -20.10
CA THR A 120 -3.09 22.77 -19.65
C THR A 120 -2.71 23.65 -20.81
N GLU A 121 -3.46 24.72 -21.06
CA GLU A 121 -3.43 25.59 -22.24
C GLU A 121 -2.11 26.35 -22.51
N ASN A 122 -0.97 25.88 -22.01
CA ASN A 122 0.35 26.33 -22.41
C ASN A 122 1.08 25.19 -23.11
N LYS A 123 1.01 25.18 -24.45
CA LYS A 123 1.96 24.46 -25.30
C LYS A 123 3.37 25.00 -25.05
N VAL A 124 4.05 24.45 -24.05
CA VAL A 124 5.51 24.47 -24.03
C VAL A 124 5.93 23.45 -25.07
N TYR A 125 6.35 23.93 -26.24
CA TYR A 125 7.05 23.13 -27.22
C TYR A 125 8.34 22.65 -26.57
N LEU A 126 8.33 21.45 -25.98
CA LEU A 126 9.57 20.74 -25.71
C LEU A 126 10.08 20.26 -27.07
N GLU A 127 11.14 20.92 -27.54
CA GLU A 127 11.79 20.61 -28.79
C GLU A 127 12.18 19.14 -28.82
N LYS A 128 11.72 18.49 -29.89
CA LYS A 128 12.03 17.12 -30.25
C LYS A 128 13.53 17.07 -30.54
N SER A 129 14.35 16.72 -29.53
CA SER A 129 15.77 16.49 -29.74
C SER A 129 15.95 15.30 -30.68
N ASP A 130 16.55 15.59 -31.82
CA ASP A 130 16.78 14.72 -32.95
C ASP A 130 17.85 13.69 -32.59
N THR A 131 17.44 12.51 -32.12
CA THR A 131 18.31 11.34 -32.08
C THR A 131 17.62 10.18 -32.77
N THR A 132 18.04 10.00 -34.02
CA THR A 132 17.89 8.78 -34.80
C THR A 132 18.71 7.66 -34.16
N ALA A 133 18.19 7.09 -33.06
CA ALA A 133 18.67 5.83 -32.50
C ALA A 133 17.62 4.74 -32.79
N VAL A 134 18.11 3.70 -33.43
CA VAL A 134 17.38 2.58 -34.03
C VAL A 134 16.74 1.71 -32.93
N HIS A 135 15.42 1.50 -33.07
CA HIS A 135 14.57 0.44 -32.55
C HIS A 135 15.22 -0.73 -31.80
N GLU A 136 14.89 -0.91 -30.50
CA GLU A 136 14.25 -2.15 -29.98
C GLU A 136 13.77 -2.12 -28.51
N ASP A 137 14.01 -1.07 -27.72
CA ASP A 137 13.54 -1.02 -26.32
C ASP A 137 12.39 -0.03 -26.11
N LEU A 138 11.22 -0.42 -26.61
CA LEU A 138 9.97 0.27 -26.29
C LEU A 138 9.59 -0.07 -24.83
N GLU A 139 10.06 0.75 -23.90
CA GLU A 139 9.33 1.12 -22.66
C GLU A 139 7.95 1.80 -22.98
N ASP A 140 7.51 1.78 -24.24
CA ASP A 140 6.16 2.14 -24.65
C ASP A 140 5.16 1.07 -24.20
N GLN A 141 4.59 1.29 -23.02
CA GLN A 141 3.13 1.31 -22.80
C GLN A 141 2.81 1.56 -21.32
N VAL A 142 3.36 2.62 -20.74
CA VAL A 142 2.79 3.14 -19.50
C VAL A 142 1.37 3.59 -19.80
N ILE A 143 0.39 3.03 -19.10
CA ILE A 143 -1.02 3.40 -19.27
C ILE A 143 -1.44 4.24 -18.06
N CYS A 144 -1.94 5.44 -18.35
CA CYS A 144 -2.57 6.33 -17.38
C CYS A 144 -4.08 6.28 -17.54
N ILE A 145 -4.80 5.97 -16.46
CA ILE A 145 -6.26 5.89 -16.47
C ILE A 145 -6.85 6.62 -15.26
N ASP A 146 -7.87 7.44 -15.52
CA ASP A 146 -8.67 8.05 -14.47
C ASP A 146 -9.49 7.01 -13.70
N VAL A 147 -9.69 7.27 -12.42
CA VAL A 147 -10.67 6.51 -11.61
C VAL A 147 -12.07 7.08 -11.78
N ASP A 148 -13.02 6.19 -12.04
CA ASP A 148 -14.45 6.50 -12.22
C ASP A 148 -15.19 6.47 -10.88
N HIS A 149 -14.94 5.43 -10.08
CA HIS A 149 -15.53 5.27 -8.75
C HIS A 149 -14.52 4.68 -7.76
N VAL A 150 -14.65 5.10 -6.51
CA VAL A 150 -13.96 4.52 -5.35
C VAL A 150 -15.00 3.97 -4.41
N CYS A 151 -14.81 2.74 -3.94
CA CYS A 151 -15.67 2.12 -2.96
C CYS A 151 -14.83 1.59 -1.80
N VAL A 152 -15.18 1.97 -0.59
CA VAL A 152 -14.57 1.50 0.66
C VAL A 152 -15.62 0.64 1.38
N PRO A 153 -15.25 -0.51 1.97
CA PRO A 153 -16.20 -1.37 2.64
C PRO A 153 -16.79 -0.67 3.88
N PRO A 154 -18.03 -1.02 4.28
CA PRO A 154 -18.64 -0.51 5.50
C PRO A 154 -17.77 -0.79 6.73
N GLN A 155 -17.60 0.25 7.54
CA GLN A 155 -16.81 0.23 8.76
C GLN A 155 -17.74 0.00 9.94
N ASP A 156 -17.37 -0.92 10.85
CA ASP A 156 -18.16 -1.15 12.07
C ASP A 156 -17.82 -0.10 13.13
N ASN A 157 -16.55 0.32 13.17
CA ASN A 157 -16.04 1.42 13.95
C ASN A 157 -14.82 2.06 13.24
N CYS A 158 -14.58 3.32 13.53
CA CYS A 158 -13.40 4.05 13.05
C CYS A 158 -12.33 3.97 14.14
N THR A 159 -11.35 3.07 13.99
CA THR A 159 -10.26 2.85 14.96
C THR A 159 -8.93 2.66 14.24
N LEU A 160 -7.86 2.40 15.01
CA LEU A 160 -6.55 1.98 14.48
C LEU A 160 -6.67 0.79 13.50
N PHE A 161 -7.67 -0.07 13.62
CA PHE A 161 -7.88 -1.18 12.71
C PHE A 161 -9.07 -0.98 11.78
N MET A 162 -9.33 0.24 11.29
CA MET A 162 -10.32 0.41 10.22
C MET A 162 -10.03 -0.58 9.07
N LYS A 163 -11.06 -1.04 8.38
CA LYS A 163 -10.94 -1.91 7.20
C LYS A 163 -10.39 -1.06 6.06
N ASP A 164 -9.07 -0.83 6.09
CA ASP A 164 -8.33 0.10 5.25
C ASP A 164 -8.10 -0.47 3.84
N LEU A 165 -9.20 -0.69 3.13
CA LEU A 165 -9.26 -1.27 1.81
C LEU A 165 -10.15 -0.41 0.92
N ALA A 166 -9.74 -0.17 -0.31
CA ALA A 166 -10.55 0.48 -1.32
C ALA A 166 -10.49 -0.29 -2.63
N LEU A 167 -11.62 -0.35 -3.33
CA LEU A 167 -11.72 -0.86 -4.68
C LEU A 167 -11.98 0.31 -5.63
N LEU A 168 -11.08 0.48 -6.58
CA LEU A 168 -11.13 1.52 -7.61
C LEU A 168 -11.67 0.91 -8.89
N LYS A 169 -12.75 1.49 -9.44
CA LYS A 169 -13.21 1.21 -10.81
C LYS A 169 -12.52 2.18 -11.76
N LEU A 170 -11.74 1.64 -12.69
CA LEU A 170 -11.09 2.42 -13.73
C LEU A 170 -12.13 2.92 -14.74
N ARG A 171 -11.95 4.14 -15.24
CA ARG A 171 -12.84 4.75 -16.25
C ARG A 171 -12.93 3.96 -17.54
N LYS A 172 -11.87 3.24 -17.90
CA LYS A 172 -11.84 2.32 -19.04
C LYS A 172 -11.11 1.03 -18.66
N PRO A 173 -11.49 -0.12 -19.25
CA PRO A 173 -10.76 -1.36 -19.05
C PRO A 173 -9.37 -1.30 -19.70
N VAL A 174 -8.36 -1.87 -19.04
CA VAL A 174 -7.01 -2.08 -19.58
C VAL A 174 -6.94 -3.33 -20.47
N ASN A 175 -6.06 -3.26 -21.47
CA ASN A 175 -5.62 -4.43 -22.19
C ASN A 175 -4.45 -5.07 -21.44
N PHE A 176 -4.49 -6.40 -21.29
CA PHE A 176 -3.38 -7.12 -20.70
C PHE A 176 -2.22 -7.22 -21.69
N THR A 177 -1.02 -6.96 -21.18
CA THR A 177 0.25 -7.01 -21.92
C THR A 177 1.26 -7.82 -21.10
N LYS A 178 2.51 -7.94 -21.56
CA LYS A 178 3.59 -8.52 -20.74
C LYS A 178 3.82 -7.76 -19.42
N TYR A 179 3.51 -6.46 -19.39
CA TYR A 179 3.74 -5.57 -18.25
C TYR A 179 2.47 -5.20 -17.47
N ILE A 180 1.29 -5.57 -17.98
CA ILE A 180 0.00 -5.27 -17.35
C ILE A 180 -0.81 -6.56 -17.27
N LYS A 181 -0.88 -7.16 -16.09
CA LYS A 181 -1.64 -8.40 -15.82
C LYS A 181 -2.21 -8.34 -14.40
N PRO A 182 -3.36 -8.99 -14.13
CA PRO A 182 -3.92 -8.97 -12.79
C PRO A 182 -3.24 -9.98 -11.87
N ILE A 183 -3.21 -9.72 -10.56
CA ILE A 183 -2.86 -10.71 -9.53
C ILE A 183 -4.05 -11.62 -9.22
N CYS A 184 -3.80 -12.83 -8.71
CA CYS A 184 -4.89 -13.69 -8.25
C CYS A 184 -5.38 -13.25 -6.86
N LEU A 185 -6.70 -13.31 -6.66
CA LEU A 185 -7.29 -13.23 -5.33
C LEU A 185 -7.21 -14.60 -4.65
N PRO A 186 -6.92 -14.65 -3.33
CA PRO A 186 -6.93 -15.89 -2.56
C PRO A 186 -8.36 -16.44 -2.40
N GLU A 187 -8.49 -17.66 -1.91
CA GLU A 187 -9.81 -18.16 -1.51
C GLU A 187 -10.34 -17.42 -0.27
N HIS A 188 -11.65 -17.48 -0.06
CA HIS A 188 -12.28 -16.76 1.04
C HIS A 188 -11.81 -17.31 2.38
N CYS A 189 -11.42 -16.42 3.30
CA CYS A 189 -10.83 -16.77 4.59
C CYS A 189 -9.57 -17.64 4.50
N GLU A 190 -8.92 -17.75 3.33
CA GLU A 190 -7.65 -18.51 3.19
C GLU A 190 -6.49 -17.73 3.82
N ASP A 191 -5.73 -18.40 4.67
CA ASP A 191 -4.45 -17.91 5.16
C ASP A 191 -3.34 -18.21 4.15
N PRO A 192 -2.37 -17.29 3.96
CA PRO A 192 -1.15 -17.62 3.23
C PRO A 192 -0.49 -18.86 3.85
N PRO A 193 0.02 -19.82 3.06
CA PRO A 193 0.72 -20.97 3.60
C PRO A 193 1.91 -20.55 4.48
N SER A 194 2.22 -21.31 5.53
CA SER A 194 3.32 -20.97 6.44
C SER A 194 4.72 -21.17 5.82
N ASN A 195 4.81 -21.90 4.71
CA ASN A 195 6.06 -22.26 4.06
C ASN A 195 6.33 -21.46 2.77
N VAL A 196 5.64 -20.35 2.55
CA VAL A 196 5.89 -19.48 1.39
C VAL A 196 6.50 -18.16 1.85
N ASN A 197 7.42 -17.64 1.03
CA ASN A 197 7.94 -16.29 1.19
C ASN A 197 6.84 -15.28 0.84
N MET A 198 6.86 -14.17 1.56
CA MET A 198 5.93 -13.05 1.33
C MET A 198 6.71 -11.88 0.74
N TYR A 199 6.21 -11.29 -0.33
CA TYR A 199 6.88 -10.20 -1.02
C TYR A 199 6.07 -8.92 -0.95
N GLY A 200 6.73 -7.86 -0.50
CA GLY A 200 6.27 -6.47 -0.60
C GLY A 200 6.95 -5.79 -1.77
N VAL A 201 6.20 -4.96 -2.51
CA VAL A 201 6.69 -4.32 -3.73
C VAL A 201 6.14 -2.90 -3.83
N GLY A 202 6.99 -1.94 -4.16
CA GLY A 202 6.57 -0.55 -4.35
C GLY A 202 7.72 0.45 -4.52
N TRP A 203 7.41 1.72 -4.38
CA TRP A 203 8.32 2.86 -4.59
C TRP A 203 8.51 3.70 -3.32
N GLY A 204 8.37 3.04 -2.17
CA GLY A 204 8.35 3.70 -0.88
C GLY A 204 9.69 4.35 -0.56
N ARG A 205 9.60 5.56 -0.03
CA ARG A 205 10.69 6.33 0.53
C ARG A 205 11.20 5.69 1.81
N VAL A 206 12.50 5.78 1.99
CA VAL A 206 13.21 5.44 3.22
C VAL A 206 13.68 6.72 3.86
N ASP A 207 13.57 6.78 5.17
CA ASP A 207 14.05 7.89 5.97
C ASP A 207 15.05 7.32 6.99
N GLU A 208 16.33 7.71 6.90
CA GLU A 208 17.42 7.29 7.79
C GLU A 208 17.98 8.49 8.57
N PHE A 209 18.24 8.30 9.86
CA PHE A 209 18.86 9.31 10.73
C PHE A 209 20.31 8.92 11.02
N TYR A 210 21.26 9.78 10.65
CA TYR A 210 22.68 9.62 10.94
C TYR A 210 23.10 10.60 12.04
N PRO A 211 23.41 10.13 13.26
CA PRO A 211 23.96 10.99 14.30
C PRO A 211 25.38 11.44 13.91
N PHE A 212 25.70 12.72 14.07
CA PHE A 212 27.07 13.20 13.88
C PHE A 212 27.94 12.69 15.03
N ASP A 213 28.98 11.90 14.73
CA ASP A 213 30.04 11.60 15.71
C ASP A 213 31.16 12.63 15.55
N VAL A 214 31.06 13.74 16.30
CA VAL A 214 32.01 14.87 16.27
C VAL A 214 33.44 14.45 16.69
N ASN A 215 33.64 13.21 17.17
CA ASN A 215 34.93 12.73 17.65
C ASN A 215 35.75 11.96 16.60
N ASN A 216 35.26 11.74 15.38
CA ASN A 216 35.96 10.91 14.40
C ASN A 216 35.84 11.39 12.94
N TYR A 217 35.98 12.70 12.72
CA TYR A 217 36.22 13.23 11.37
C TYR A 217 37.72 13.19 11.06
N ASP A 218 38.12 12.25 10.21
CA ASP A 218 39.41 12.26 9.51
C ASP A 218 39.19 12.97 8.16
N GLU A 219 39.89 14.08 7.93
CA GLU A 219 39.75 15.01 6.79
C GLU A 219 40.13 14.42 5.41
N THR A 220 40.27 13.09 5.26
CA THR A 220 40.95 12.48 4.11
C THR A 220 40.14 11.52 3.23
N ASP A 221 38.85 11.31 3.45
CA ASP A 221 38.06 10.43 2.58
C ASP A 221 37.34 11.19 1.44
N GLU A 222 38.11 11.64 0.46
CA GLU A 222 37.59 11.96 -0.88
C GLU A 222 37.28 10.65 -1.63
N SER A 223 36.12 10.02 -1.37
CA SER A 223 35.66 8.92 -2.22
C SER A 223 34.14 8.82 -2.34
N LEU A 224 33.51 9.82 -2.96
CA LEU A 224 32.20 9.63 -3.60
C LEU A 224 32.28 10.07 -5.06
N ASN A 225 32.32 9.07 -5.95
CA ASN A 225 32.27 9.25 -7.39
C ASN A 225 30.89 9.80 -7.82
N GLU A 226 30.89 10.78 -8.72
CA GLU A 226 29.72 11.49 -9.24
C GLU A 226 28.80 10.67 -10.19
N GLU A 227 28.56 9.37 -9.95
CA GLU A 227 27.75 8.54 -10.86
C GLU A 227 26.40 8.04 -10.33
N ASP A 228 26.02 8.32 -9.08
CA ASP A 228 24.71 7.93 -8.53
C ASP A 228 23.80 9.15 -8.29
N GLU A 229 23.08 9.61 -9.33
CA GLU A 229 22.01 10.62 -9.22
C GLU A 229 20.73 10.05 -8.54
N ASP A 230 20.85 9.65 -7.27
CA ASP A 230 19.69 9.51 -6.39
C ASP A 230 19.44 10.85 -5.69
N ALA A 231 18.17 11.29 -5.68
CA ALA A 231 17.80 12.62 -5.19
C ALA A 231 17.90 12.68 -3.66
N VAL A 232 19.11 12.93 -3.15
CA VAL A 232 19.34 13.24 -1.74
C VAL A 232 18.81 14.64 -1.47
N HIS A 233 17.74 14.76 -0.67
CA HIS A 233 17.25 16.06 -0.21
C HIS A 233 17.92 16.39 1.13
N PHE A 234 18.78 17.40 1.13
CA PHE A 234 19.40 17.96 2.33
C PHE A 234 18.49 19.05 2.90
N ASP A 235 17.97 18.85 4.11
CA ASP A 235 17.36 19.94 4.87
C ASP A 235 18.37 20.36 5.95
N GLY A 236 19.18 21.37 5.62
CA GLY A 236 20.10 22.00 6.56
C GLY A 236 19.36 23.06 7.35
N GLY A 237 19.11 22.82 8.63
CA GLY A 237 18.59 23.83 9.54
C GLY A 237 19.61 24.96 9.72
N GLU A 238 19.38 26.11 9.10
CA GLU A 238 20.14 27.33 9.37
C GLU A 238 19.55 27.99 10.63
N SER A 239 20.20 27.83 11.78
CA SER A 239 19.79 28.48 13.02
C SER A 239 20.27 29.94 13.02
N SER A 240 19.33 30.88 12.95
CA SER A 240 19.59 32.29 13.24
C SER A 240 19.82 32.50 14.74
N GLU A 241 20.92 33.17 15.09
CA GLU A 241 21.33 33.52 16.45
C GLU A 241 20.28 34.39 17.17
N GLU A 242 19.65 33.86 18.23
CA GLU A 242 19.14 34.66 19.34
C GLU A 242 19.56 34.00 20.66
N GLU A 243 20.43 34.71 21.39
CA GLU A 243 20.92 34.32 22.71
C GLU A 243 19.78 34.30 23.74
N THR A 244 19.46 33.12 24.29
CA THR A 244 18.93 33.03 25.66
C THR A 244 19.63 31.90 26.41
N ASN A 245 20.15 32.24 27.59
CA ASN A 245 20.85 31.33 28.49
C ASN A 245 19.85 30.40 29.18
N ASP A 246 19.81 29.13 28.81
CA ASP A 246 19.40 28.09 29.75
C ASP A 246 20.10 26.75 29.43
N ALA A 247 20.32 25.95 30.47
CA ALA A 247 21.28 24.83 30.49
C ALA A 247 20.97 23.75 29.43
N SER A 248 21.84 23.64 28.42
CA SER A 248 21.74 22.68 27.32
C SER A 248 22.13 21.27 27.76
N THR A 249 21.15 20.37 27.82
CA THR A 249 21.37 18.97 27.42
C THR A 249 21.52 18.96 25.91
N SER A 250 22.74 18.69 25.41
CA SER A 250 23.01 18.61 23.98
C SER A 250 22.38 17.34 23.40
N GLU A 251 21.22 17.51 22.77
CA GLU A 251 20.68 16.55 21.80
C GLU A 251 21.78 16.24 20.75
N PRO A 252 21.93 14.98 20.30
CA PRO A 252 22.89 14.68 19.25
C PRO A 252 22.40 15.30 17.94
N GLU A 253 23.12 16.31 17.46
CA GLU A 253 22.94 16.81 16.10
C GLU A 253 23.11 15.64 15.11
N GLY A 254 22.24 15.55 14.12
CA GLY A 254 22.29 14.49 13.12
C GLY A 254 21.64 14.90 11.82
N ILE A 255 21.96 14.20 10.73
CA ILE A 255 21.38 14.42 9.40
C ILE A 255 20.28 13.41 9.17
N PHE A 256 19.13 13.90 8.69
CA PHE A 256 18.08 13.06 8.15
C PHE A 256 18.28 12.89 6.64
N ILE A 257 18.54 11.68 6.18
CA ILE A 257 18.70 11.35 4.77
C ILE A 257 17.43 10.64 4.30
N SER A 258 16.76 11.23 3.31
CA SER A 258 15.60 10.63 2.68
C SER A 258 16.00 10.03 1.33
N PHE A 259 15.78 8.72 1.18
CA PHE A 259 16.00 8.00 -0.08
C PHE A 259 14.67 7.74 -0.79
N ASP A 260 14.60 8.19 -2.04
CA ASP A 260 13.38 8.29 -2.82
C ASP A 260 13.51 7.43 -4.10
N PRO A 261 13.20 6.12 -4.04
CA PRO A 261 13.50 5.23 -5.15
C PRO A 261 12.73 5.62 -6.42
N LYS A 262 13.48 5.94 -7.47
CA LYS A 262 12.93 6.22 -8.81
C LYS A 262 12.48 4.95 -9.53
N THR A 263 12.97 3.79 -9.10
CA THR A 263 12.65 2.47 -9.66
C THR A 263 11.90 1.64 -8.63
N LEU A 264 11.02 0.76 -9.09
CA LEU A 264 10.23 -0.15 -8.27
C LEU A 264 11.17 -1.08 -7.51
N MET A 265 10.91 -1.25 -6.22
CA MET A 265 11.68 -2.09 -5.32
C MET A 265 10.86 -3.30 -4.90
N GLU A 266 11.52 -4.41 -4.63
CA GLU A 266 10.93 -5.65 -4.11
C GLU A 266 11.69 -6.13 -2.88
N ARG A 267 10.98 -6.69 -1.89
CA ARG A 267 11.61 -7.31 -0.70
C ARG A 267 10.80 -8.47 -0.17
N ASN A 268 11.48 -9.39 0.51
CA ASN A 268 10.82 -10.41 1.34
C ASN A 268 10.40 -9.78 2.68
N ILE A 269 9.25 -10.20 3.20
CA ILE A 269 8.62 -9.71 4.42
C ILE A 269 8.31 -10.89 5.34
N SER A 270 8.78 -10.82 6.58
CA SER A 270 8.49 -11.84 7.59
C SER A 270 7.10 -11.60 8.19
N ILE A 271 6.16 -12.51 7.95
CA ILE A 271 4.83 -12.47 8.57
C ILE A 271 4.90 -12.98 10.01
N ILE A 272 4.20 -12.29 10.92
CA ILE A 272 4.02 -12.72 12.31
C ILE A 272 2.57 -13.10 12.58
N THR A 273 2.35 -13.91 13.61
CA THR A 273 0.99 -14.32 14.01
C THR A 273 0.21 -13.16 14.62
N ASN A 274 -1.12 -13.20 14.56
CA ASN A 274 -1.95 -12.18 15.21
C ASN A 274 -1.76 -12.16 16.74
N ASP A 275 -1.40 -13.29 17.36
CA ASP A 275 -1.09 -13.35 18.80
C ASP A 275 0.24 -12.66 19.14
N GLU A 276 1.25 -12.81 18.29
CA GLU A 276 2.50 -12.04 18.38
C GLU A 276 2.23 -10.55 18.19
N CYS A 277 1.51 -10.19 17.12
CA CYS A 277 1.15 -8.82 16.81
C CYS A 277 0.37 -8.15 17.96
N LYS A 278 -0.58 -8.88 18.56
CA LYS A 278 -1.35 -8.43 19.73
C LYS A 278 -0.46 -8.13 20.94
N ARG A 279 0.57 -8.96 21.18
CA ARG A 279 1.53 -8.74 22.27
C ARG A 279 2.40 -7.51 22.00
N GLN A 280 2.91 -7.36 20.78
CA GLN A 280 3.79 -6.24 20.42
C GLN A 280 3.04 -4.90 20.36
N LEU A 281 1.79 -4.88 19.88
CA LEU A 281 0.97 -3.67 19.81
C LEU A 281 0.17 -3.38 21.09
N ALA A 282 0.23 -4.28 22.09
CA ALA A 282 -0.55 -4.20 23.34
C ALA A 282 -2.05 -3.94 23.12
N THR A 283 -2.63 -4.41 22.01
CA THR A 283 -4.02 -4.14 21.63
C THR A 283 -4.66 -5.34 20.92
N SER A 284 -5.99 -5.39 20.88
CA SER A 284 -6.71 -6.47 20.19
C SER A 284 -6.58 -6.34 18.67
N VAL A 285 -5.99 -7.36 18.03
CA VAL A 285 -5.80 -7.41 16.58
C VAL A 285 -6.97 -8.18 15.93
N PRO A 286 -7.71 -7.59 14.97
CA PRO A 286 -8.82 -8.26 14.31
C PRO A 286 -8.36 -9.35 13.32
N THR A 287 -9.26 -10.26 12.96
CA THR A 287 -8.95 -11.40 12.08
C THR A 287 -8.65 -11.00 10.62
N TYR A 288 -9.15 -9.84 10.19
CA TYR A 288 -8.83 -9.25 8.89
C TYR A 288 -7.49 -8.51 8.86
N ALA A 289 -6.77 -8.43 9.98
CA ALA A 289 -5.40 -7.95 9.99
C ALA A 289 -4.43 -9.11 9.72
N LEU A 290 -3.39 -8.80 8.95
CA LEU A 290 -2.19 -9.61 8.77
C LEU A 290 -1.01 -8.75 9.21
N CYS A 291 -0.14 -9.27 10.08
CA CYS A 291 0.98 -8.49 10.59
C CYS A 291 2.32 -9.00 10.06
N SER A 292 3.30 -8.11 9.98
CA SER A 292 4.69 -8.47 9.67
C SER A 292 5.67 -7.84 10.64
N ASP A 293 6.87 -8.42 10.69
CA ASP A 293 8.03 -7.86 11.38
C ASP A 293 8.57 -6.67 10.56
N GLY A 294 7.97 -5.49 10.78
CA GLY A 294 8.23 -4.25 10.02
C GLY A 294 7.45 -4.08 8.70
N GLY A 295 7.47 -2.85 8.17
CA GLY A 295 6.73 -2.41 6.97
C GLY A 295 7.48 -2.50 5.64
N ILE A 296 6.84 -2.08 4.55
CA ILE A 296 7.39 -2.18 3.17
C ILE A 296 8.22 -0.93 2.81
N CYS A 297 7.81 0.28 3.26
CA CYS A 297 8.51 1.58 3.34
C CYS A 297 7.44 2.70 3.18
N TYR A 298 7.77 3.98 3.41
CA TYR A 298 6.79 5.07 3.32
C TYR A 298 6.32 5.33 1.89
N GLY A 299 5.02 5.33 1.62
CA GLY A 299 4.50 5.54 0.26
C GLY A 299 4.25 4.24 -0.53
N ASP A 300 4.59 3.09 0.04
CA ASP A 300 4.11 1.77 -0.43
C ASP A 300 2.69 1.44 0.05
N SER A 301 2.08 2.36 0.80
CA SER A 301 0.72 2.22 1.30
C SER A 301 -0.26 1.98 0.17
N GLY A 302 -1.18 1.03 0.39
CA GLY A 302 -2.09 0.56 -0.65
C GLY A 302 -1.44 -0.42 -1.64
N GLY A 303 -0.13 -0.59 -1.59
CA GLY A 303 0.62 -1.59 -2.36
C GLY A 303 0.37 -3.03 -1.88
N PRO A 304 0.77 -4.02 -2.69
CA PRO A 304 0.45 -5.42 -2.43
C PRO A 304 1.49 -6.12 -1.55
N LEU A 305 0.97 -7.01 -0.69
CA LEU A 305 1.74 -8.07 -0.05
C LEU A 305 1.32 -9.42 -0.64
N MET A 306 2.28 -10.19 -1.16
CA MET A 306 2.01 -11.27 -2.12
C MET A 306 2.81 -12.53 -1.87
N TYR A 307 2.26 -13.68 -2.24
CA TYR A 307 2.97 -14.95 -2.18
C TYR A 307 2.76 -15.76 -3.45
N GLN A 308 3.64 -16.73 -3.68
CA GLN A 308 3.55 -17.65 -4.79
C GLN A 308 3.11 -19.03 -4.33
N LYS A 309 2.09 -19.60 -4.99
CA LYS A 309 1.60 -20.97 -4.77
C LYS A 309 1.43 -21.64 -6.13
N GLN A 310 2.12 -22.78 -6.34
CA GLN A 310 2.04 -23.55 -7.58
C GLN A 310 2.33 -22.72 -8.85
N GLY A 311 3.36 -21.87 -8.80
CA GLY A 311 3.76 -21.03 -9.94
C GLY A 311 2.86 -19.82 -10.20
N ARG A 312 1.84 -19.56 -9.36
CA ARG A 312 0.95 -18.40 -9.48
C ARG A 312 1.05 -17.49 -8.26
N TRP A 313 0.94 -16.19 -8.51
CA TRP A 313 1.00 -15.15 -7.50
C TRP A 313 -0.39 -14.76 -7.01
N PHE A 314 -0.51 -14.70 -5.68
CA PHE A 314 -1.73 -14.38 -4.97
C PHE A 314 -1.52 -13.17 -4.07
N LEU A 315 -2.57 -12.35 -3.94
CA LEU A 315 -2.59 -11.18 -3.09
C LEU A 315 -2.97 -11.58 -1.66
N ALA A 316 -2.02 -11.58 -0.73
CA ALA A 316 -2.30 -11.85 0.69
C ALA A 316 -2.99 -10.68 1.36
N ALA A 317 -2.43 -9.47 1.20
CA ALA A 317 -2.89 -8.29 1.89
C ALA A 317 -2.59 -7.00 1.12
N ILE A 318 -3.26 -5.92 1.52
CA ILE A 318 -2.96 -4.55 1.14
C ILE A 318 -2.19 -3.90 2.29
N HIS A 319 -1.07 -3.25 2.00
CA HIS A 319 -0.24 -2.58 3.00
C HIS A 319 -0.95 -1.35 3.59
N SER A 320 -1.09 -1.31 4.91
CA SER A 320 -1.70 -0.21 5.67
C SER A 320 -0.64 0.45 6.57
N VAL A 321 -0.78 1.76 6.81
CA VAL A 321 0.23 2.64 7.44
C VAL A 321 0.25 2.48 8.96
N ILE A 322 0.56 1.27 9.44
CA ILE A 322 0.87 1.10 10.85
C ILE A 322 2.16 0.32 10.93
N GLY A 323 3.17 0.89 11.57
CA GLY A 323 4.33 0.17 12.09
C GLY A 323 5.65 0.45 11.37
N GLY A 324 6.39 1.41 11.93
CA GLY A 324 7.86 1.54 11.82
C GLY A 324 8.44 1.77 10.42
N ASN A 325 9.67 2.27 10.37
CA ASN A 325 10.40 2.32 9.12
C ASN A 325 10.67 0.88 8.61
N CYS A 326 11.04 0.76 7.35
CA CYS A 326 11.30 -0.53 6.72
C CYS A 326 12.69 -1.11 7.05
N TYR A 327 13.59 -0.34 7.69
CA TYR A 327 14.99 -0.72 8.00
C TYR A 327 15.21 -1.13 9.46
N HIS A 328 14.58 -0.40 10.38
CA HIS A 328 14.66 -0.54 11.84
C HIS A 328 13.25 -0.51 12.46
N PRO A 329 12.39 -1.49 12.13
CA PRO A 329 11.01 -1.45 12.55
C PRO A 329 10.92 -1.55 14.08
N ALA A 330 10.51 -0.45 14.73
CA ALA A 330 10.24 -0.43 16.17
C ALA A 330 8.95 -1.19 16.54
N ARG A 331 8.09 -1.46 15.54
CA ARG A 331 6.76 -2.05 15.72
C ARG A 331 6.41 -2.94 14.53
N PRO A 332 5.53 -3.93 14.73
CA PRO A 332 5.06 -4.75 13.63
C PRO A 332 4.21 -3.91 12.68
N ALA A 333 4.29 -4.21 11.39
CA ALA A 333 3.42 -3.58 10.41
C ALA A 333 2.07 -4.28 10.29
N VAL A 334 1.00 -3.51 10.06
CA VAL A 334 -0.36 -4.04 9.88
C VAL A 334 -0.80 -3.92 8.43
N HIS A 335 -1.35 -4.99 7.89
CA HIS A 335 -1.86 -5.09 6.52
C HIS A 335 -3.30 -5.60 6.53
N VAL A 336 -4.10 -5.19 5.55
CA VAL A 336 -5.49 -5.64 5.42
C VAL A 336 -5.55 -6.93 4.62
N ARG A 337 -5.90 -8.04 5.28
CA ARG A 337 -5.99 -9.38 4.72
C ARG A 337 -7.07 -9.47 3.65
N VAL A 338 -6.67 -9.70 2.40
CA VAL A 338 -7.59 -9.66 1.25
C VAL A 338 -8.59 -10.81 1.27
N SER A 339 -8.20 -12.02 1.70
CA SER A 339 -9.09 -13.19 1.74
C SER A 339 -10.36 -12.99 2.56
N HIS A 340 -10.32 -12.08 3.56
CA HIS A 340 -11.48 -11.71 4.36
C HIS A 340 -12.55 -10.97 3.54
N PHE A 341 -12.14 -10.21 2.52
CA PHE A 341 -13.01 -9.32 1.74
C PHE A 341 -13.44 -9.91 0.39
N VAL A 342 -12.89 -11.05 -0.03
CA VAL A 342 -13.15 -11.62 -1.37
C VAL A 342 -14.65 -11.88 -1.62
N GLN A 343 -15.31 -12.66 -0.77
CA GLN A 343 -16.73 -13.02 -0.96
C GLN A 343 -17.71 -11.96 -0.44
N GLY A 344 -17.34 -11.23 0.62
CA GLY A 344 -18.24 -10.26 1.25
C GLY A 344 -18.24 -8.87 0.60
N PHE A 345 -17.21 -8.53 -0.17
CA PHE A 345 -17.03 -7.16 -0.69
C PHE A 345 -16.53 -7.13 -2.14
N ILE A 346 -15.35 -7.71 -2.41
CA ILE A 346 -14.65 -7.55 -3.70
C ILE A 346 -15.47 -8.16 -4.85
N LEU A 347 -15.81 -9.45 -4.78
CA LEU A 347 -16.54 -10.12 -5.86
C LEU A 347 -17.98 -9.61 -6.03
N PRO A 348 -18.77 -9.38 -4.96
CA PRO A 348 -20.10 -8.77 -5.11
C PRO A 348 -20.05 -7.40 -5.80
N LEU A 349 -19.07 -6.56 -5.45
CA LEU A 349 -18.95 -5.23 -6.03
C LEU A 349 -18.55 -5.27 -7.51
N ILE A 350 -17.61 -6.16 -7.88
CA ILE A 350 -17.24 -6.37 -9.28
C ILE A 350 -18.44 -6.81 -10.12
N ARG A 351 -19.22 -7.79 -9.63
CA ARG A 351 -20.43 -8.27 -10.31
C ARG A 351 -21.47 -7.15 -10.44
N HIS A 352 -21.69 -6.39 -9.37
CA HIS A 352 -22.64 -5.27 -9.37
C HIS A 352 -22.33 -4.27 -10.50
N TYR A 353 -21.06 -3.88 -10.65
CA TYR A 353 -20.64 -2.96 -11.73
C TYR A 353 -20.69 -3.57 -13.14
N GLN A 354 -20.72 -4.90 -13.27
CA GLN A 354 -20.87 -5.58 -14.55
C GLN A 354 -22.34 -5.70 -14.98
N GLU A 355 -23.25 -5.82 -14.01
CA GLU A 355 -24.68 -6.03 -14.24
C GLU A 355 -25.51 -4.73 -14.22
N SER A 356 -25.03 -3.69 -13.54
CA SER A 356 -25.71 -2.40 -13.39
C SER A 356 -24.74 -1.24 -13.58
N GLU A 357 -24.99 -0.36 -14.54
CA GLU A 357 -24.28 0.93 -14.68
C GLU A 357 -24.55 1.89 -13.51
N SER A 358 -25.55 1.58 -12.66
CA SER A 358 -25.91 2.35 -11.48
C SER A 358 -25.44 1.63 -10.21
N ALA A 359 -24.51 2.25 -9.48
CA ALA A 359 -24.04 1.79 -8.18
C ALA A 359 -25.18 1.94 -7.14
N ASN A 360 -25.88 0.84 -6.83
CA ASN A 360 -26.78 0.84 -5.69
C ASN A 360 -25.90 0.89 -4.44
N HIS A 361 -25.99 2.03 -3.76
CA HIS A 361 -25.10 2.63 -2.77
C HIS A 361 -24.86 1.85 -1.45
N TRP A 362 -25.28 0.59 -1.34
CA TRP A 362 -25.30 -0.12 -0.04
C TRP A 362 -24.01 -0.90 0.28
N LEU A 363 -23.20 -1.25 -0.73
CA LEU A 363 -21.94 -1.98 -0.54
C LEU A 363 -20.75 -1.08 -0.19
N CYS A 364 -20.88 0.23 -0.43
CA CYS A 364 -19.85 1.21 -0.16
C CYS A 364 -20.27 2.06 1.04
N ILE A 365 -19.33 2.37 1.91
CA ILE A 365 -19.52 3.42 2.91
C ILE A 365 -19.73 4.78 2.23
N LYS A 366 -20.46 5.69 2.89
CA LYS A 366 -20.62 7.07 2.43
C LYS A 366 -19.30 7.83 2.51
N ASP A 367 -19.15 8.86 1.67
CA ASP A 367 -17.92 9.64 1.64
C ASP A 367 -17.67 10.42 2.94
N GLU A 368 -18.73 10.85 3.64
CA GLU A 368 -18.60 11.52 4.94
C GLU A 368 -18.04 10.56 6.00
N ASP A 369 -18.66 9.38 6.15
CA ASP A 369 -18.25 8.36 7.13
C ASP A 369 -16.83 7.83 6.80
N ARG A 370 -16.48 7.73 5.51
CA ARG A 370 -15.13 7.39 5.07
C ARG A 370 -14.11 8.42 5.55
N LYS A 371 -14.36 9.71 5.35
CA LYS A 371 -13.45 10.80 5.76
C LYS A 371 -13.24 10.80 7.27
N GLU A 372 -14.32 10.60 8.03
CA GLU A 372 -14.25 10.44 9.48
C GLU A 372 -13.34 9.26 9.87
N CYS A 373 -13.55 8.08 9.27
CA CYS A 373 -12.75 6.91 9.58
C CYS A 373 -11.27 7.08 9.28
N VAL A 374 -10.93 7.63 8.11
CA VAL A 374 -9.54 7.91 7.74
C VAL A 374 -8.90 8.92 8.70
N THR A 375 -9.64 9.96 9.10
CA THR A 375 -9.14 10.96 10.06
C THR A 375 -8.86 10.33 11.42
N THR A 376 -9.79 9.53 11.94
CA THR A 376 -9.61 8.84 13.23
C THR A 376 -8.48 7.81 13.18
N PHE A 377 -8.29 7.12 12.06
CA PHE A 377 -7.17 6.21 11.86
C PHE A 377 -5.82 6.90 12.01
N TYR A 378 -5.60 8.05 11.34
CA TYR A 378 -4.36 8.81 11.47
C TYR A 378 -4.17 9.41 12.87
N ASN A 379 -5.23 9.90 13.49
CA ASN A 379 -5.13 10.42 14.87
C ASN A 379 -4.75 9.32 15.86
N SER A 380 -5.32 8.12 15.70
CA SER A 380 -4.99 6.95 16.52
C SER A 380 -3.55 6.50 16.30
N TYR A 381 -3.08 6.56 15.04
CA TYR A 381 -1.69 6.26 14.71
C TYR A 381 -0.73 7.23 15.38
N ASN A 382 -0.97 8.54 15.26
CA ASN A 382 -0.11 9.56 15.87
C ASN A 382 -0.10 9.49 17.40
N ALA A 383 -1.25 9.29 18.04
CA ALA A 383 -1.33 9.08 19.49
C ALA A 383 -0.56 7.82 19.93
N SER A 384 -0.62 6.75 19.12
CA SER A 384 0.13 5.54 19.43
C SER A 384 1.64 5.74 19.33
N ILE A 385 2.14 6.69 18.52
CA ILE A 385 3.57 7.02 18.45
C ILE A 385 3.99 7.77 19.72
N ASP A 386 3.17 8.72 20.15
CA ASP A 386 3.38 9.54 21.35
C ASP A 386 3.51 8.67 22.62
N ASP A 387 2.66 7.65 22.77
CA ASP A 387 2.73 6.72 23.92
C ASP A 387 3.98 5.81 23.95
N SER A 388 4.83 5.80 22.90
CA SER A 388 6.12 5.09 22.91
C SER A 388 7.36 5.98 22.99
N VAL A 389 7.20 7.29 22.85
CA VAL A 389 8.24 8.24 23.22
C VAL A 389 7.97 8.54 24.69
N GLY A 390 8.50 7.69 25.57
CA GLY A 390 8.42 7.95 27.00
C GLY A 390 9.02 9.31 27.30
N ASP A 391 8.23 10.18 27.93
CA ASP A 391 8.60 11.44 28.57
C ASP A 391 9.82 12.14 27.94
N ASP A 392 9.62 12.79 26.79
CA ASP A 392 10.36 14.03 26.55
C ASP A 392 9.46 15.06 25.86
N GLU A 393 9.28 16.20 26.54
CA GLU A 393 8.50 17.33 26.06
C GLU A 393 9.19 17.90 24.83
N THR A 394 8.63 17.74 23.63
CA THR A 394 8.54 18.76 22.56
C THR A 394 8.09 18.14 21.24
N SER A 395 6.78 18.14 20.96
CA SER A 395 6.26 17.92 19.61
C SER A 395 5.49 19.16 19.12
N GLU A 396 6.21 20.21 18.76
CA GLU A 396 5.65 21.33 18.00
C GLU A 396 6.39 21.46 16.68
N TYR A 397 6.03 20.65 15.68
CA TYR A 397 6.15 21.05 14.27
C TYR A 397 5.11 20.32 13.42
N LYS A 398 3.98 20.99 13.22
CA LYS A 398 2.97 20.70 12.18
C LYS A 398 3.00 21.82 11.15
N ARG A 399 3.44 21.53 9.92
CA ARG A 399 2.68 21.91 8.71
C ARG A 399 3.10 21.17 7.47
#